data_AF-A0A2X3UIU0-F1
#
_entry.id   AF-A0A2X3UIU0-F1
#
_cell.length_a   1.000
_cell.length_b   1.000
_cell.length_c   1.000
_cell.angle_alpha   90.00
_cell.angle_beta   90.00
_cell.angle_gamma   90.00
#
_symmetry.space_group_name_H-M   'P 1'
#
loop_
_entity.id
_entity.type
_entity.pdbx_description
1 polymer ?
#
loop_
_entity_poly.entity_id
_entity_poly.type
_entity_poly.pdbx_seq_one_letter_code
_entity_poly.pdbx_strand_id
1 'polypeptide(L)'
;MTFGAMVSFWTQVGTTPAYFRQTTDKVDTGNFYWSNRLIAAICDPHFQYHEADLDTYVETTMALGHAMINHVDTALANDKSIDFEAENQKISDKIQSETDKLLAKVLDDASNLMTDRFSMSD
;
A
#
# COMPACT_ATOMS: atom_id res chain seq x y z
N MET A 1 11.89 0.69 -10.81
CA MET A 1 11.49 0.54 -9.39
C MET A 1 9.98 0.39 -9.38
N THR A 2 9.42 -0.57 -8.63
CA THR A 2 7.98 -0.82 -8.63
C THR A 2 7.28 0.12 -7.65
N PHE A 3 6.26 0.85 -8.09
CA PHE A 3 5.41 1.71 -7.24
C PHE A 3 4.50 0.93 -6.28
N GLY A 4 4.77 -0.36 -6.07
CA GLY A 4 3.94 -1.26 -5.28
C GLY A 4 4.76 -2.16 -4.38
N ALA A 5 4.11 -2.61 -3.31
CA ALA A 5 4.69 -3.49 -2.30
C ALA A 5 4.28 -4.95 -2.52
N MET A 6 5.15 -5.88 -2.13
CA MET A 6 4.77 -7.29 -2.00
C MET A 6 4.01 -7.48 -0.69
N VAL A 7 2.90 -8.22 -0.72
CA VAL A 7 2.06 -8.49 0.45
C VAL A 7 2.01 -10.00 0.69
N SER A 8 2.38 -10.41 1.90
CA SER A 8 2.38 -11.81 2.30
C SER A 8 0.99 -12.23 2.75
N PHE A 9 0.33 -13.09 1.96
CA PHE A 9 -0.94 -13.71 2.34
C PHE A 9 -0.78 -15.21 2.58
N TRP A 10 -1.49 -15.73 3.58
CA TRP A 10 -1.67 -17.17 3.71
C TRP A 10 -2.65 -17.68 2.66
N THR A 11 -2.36 -18.86 2.12
CA THR A 11 -3.11 -19.48 1.02
C THR A 11 -4.17 -20.48 1.49
N GLN A 12 -4.16 -20.86 2.77
CA GLN A 12 -5.10 -21.80 3.38
C GLN A 12 -6.42 -21.09 3.76
N VAL A 13 -7.02 -20.41 2.78
CA VAL A 13 -8.20 -19.55 2.95
C VAL A 13 -9.21 -19.77 1.83
N GLY A 14 -10.49 -19.48 2.08
CA GLY A 14 -11.54 -19.54 1.07
C GLY A 14 -11.67 -18.27 0.25
N THR A 15 -11.19 -17.13 0.77
CA THR A 15 -11.19 -15.86 0.05
C THR A 15 -9.97 -14.98 0.36
N THR A 16 -9.75 -13.96 -0.46
CA THR A 16 -8.74 -12.93 -0.25
C THR A 16 -9.40 -11.56 0.02
N PRO A 17 -8.73 -10.66 0.76
CA PRO A 17 -9.27 -9.36 1.10
C PRO A 17 -9.78 -8.58 -0.12
N ALA A 18 -10.93 -7.92 0.04
CA ALA A 18 -11.61 -7.22 -1.05
C ALA A 18 -10.71 -6.18 -1.75
N TYR A 19 -9.90 -5.46 -0.97
CA TYR A 19 -8.93 -4.46 -1.45
C TYR A 19 -7.97 -4.99 -2.52
N PHE A 20 -7.61 -6.28 -2.46
CA PHE A 20 -6.72 -6.92 -3.45
C PHE A 20 -7.46 -7.71 -4.52
N ARG A 21 -8.69 -8.15 -4.26
CA ARG A 21 -9.45 -9.05 -5.14
C ARG A 21 -10.39 -8.33 -6.10
N GLN A 22 -10.99 -7.22 -5.69
CA GLN A 22 -12.15 -6.62 -6.38
C GLN A 22 -11.74 -5.52 -7.37
N THR A 23 -10.90 -5.85 -8.34
CA THR A 23 -10.58 -4.88 -9.41
C THR A 23 -11.71 -4.87 -10.44
N THR A 24 -12.22 -3.67 -10.75
CA THR A 24 -13.22 -3.43 -11.79
C THR A 24 -12.68 -2.46 -12.84
N ASP A 25 -13.39 -2.26 -13.95
CA ASP A 25 -13.01 -1.27 -14.97
C ASP A 25 -13.13 0.19 -14.47
N LYS A 26 -13.84 0.41 -13.36
CA LYS A 26 -13.96 1.73 -12.75
C LYS A 26 -12.73 2.00 -11.89
N VAL A 27 -12.03 3.10 -12.18
CA VAL A 27 -10.95 3.61 -11.34
C VAL A 27 -11.48 3.96 -9.95
N ASP A 28 -10.79 3.49 -8.93
CA ASP A 28 -11.12 3.73 -7.53
C ASP A 28 -9.84 3.80 -6.67
N THR A 29 -9.92 4.36 -5.47
CA THR A 29 -8.83 4.32 -4.48
C THR A 29 -9.03 3.24 -3.41
N GLY A 30 -10.12 2.47 -3.53
CA GLY A 30 -10.50 1.37 -2.63
C GLY A 30 -10.02 0.01 -3.12
N ASN A 31 -9.10 -0.02 -4.08
CA ASN A 31 -8.55 -1.21 -4.69
C ASN A 31 -7.05 -1.01 -4.94
N PHE A 32 -6.26 -1.98 -4.47
CA PHE A 32 -4.81 -1.91 -4.51
C PHE A 32 -4.28 -1.69 -5.94
N TYR A 33 -4.86 -2.34 -6.95
CA TYR A 33 -4.41 -2.19 -8.33
C TYR A 33 -4.56 -0.75 -8.85
N TRP A 34 -5.69 -0.10 -8.56
CA TRP A 34 -5.94 1.27 -9.02
C TRP A 34 -5.14 2.29 -8.22
N SER A 35 -5.07 2.16 -6.89
CA SER A 35 -4.27 3.06 -6.05
C SER A 35 -2.79 3.07 -6.47
N ASN A 36 -2.18 1.90 -6.71
CA ASN A 36 -0.79 1.85 -7.19
C ASN A 36 -0.61 2.45 -8.59
N ARG A 37 -1.60 2.32 -9.49
CA ARG A 37 -1.56 2.97 -10.82
C ARG A 37 -1.64 4.49 -10.72
N LEU A 38 -2.49 5.00 -9.83
CA LEU A 38 -2.61 6.43 -9.58
C LEU A 38 -1.31 6.99 -9.01
N ILE A 39 -0.73 6.33 -8.00
CA ILE A 39 0.58 6.70 -7.44
C ILE A 39 1.64 6.75 -8.54
N ALA A 40 1.75 5.69 -9.35
CA ALA A 40 2.72 5.64 -10.44
C ALA A 40 2.55 6.81 -11.43
N ALA A 41 1.31 7.09 -11.85
CA ALA A 41 1.01 8.17 -12.79
C ALA A 41 1.29 9.57 -12.22
N ILE A 42 1.05 9.76 -10.91
CA ILE A 42 1.30 11.03 -10.22
C ILE A 42 2.81 11.26 -10.04
N CYS A 43 3.55 10.22 -9.68
CA CYS A 43 4.99 10.32 -9.42
C CYS A 43 5.82 10.44 -10.70
N ASP A 44 5.36 9.90 -11.84
CA ASP A 44 6.13 9.83 -13.09
C ASP A 44 6.78 11.17 -13.53
N PRO A 45 6.05 12.31 -13.56
CA PRO A 45 6.63 13.59 -14.00
C PRO A 45 7.74 14.14 -13.09
N HIS A 46 7.74 13.75 -11.80
CA HIS A 46 8.66 14.27 -10.79
C HIS A 46 9.27 13.13 -9.96
N PHE A 47 9.62 12.00 -10.59
CA PHE A 47 10.01 10.78 -9.88
C PHE A 47 11.10 11.01 -8.82
N GLN A 48 12.13 11.80 -9.14
CA GLN A 48 13.23 12.10 -8.21
C GLN A 48 12.79 12.82 -6.93
N TYR A 49 11.65 13.54 -6.95
CA TYR A 49 11.09 14.17 -5.76
C TYR A 49 10.37 13.17 -4.85
N HIS A 50 9.90 12.04 -5.39
CA HIS A 50 9.11 11.05 -4.66
C HIS A 50 9.87 9.75 -4.37
N GLU A 51 11.09 9.57 -4.88
CA GLU A 51 11.87 8.34 -4.74
C GLU A 51 12.00 7.91 -3.26
N ALA A 52 12.34 8.83 -2.37
CA ALA A 52 12.47 8.56 -0.94
C ALA A 52 11.14 8.15 -0.27
N ASP A 53 10.01 8.71 -0.73
CA ASP A 53 8.68 8.37 -0.21
C ASP A 53 8.26 6.97 -0.64
N LEU A 54 8.58 6.61 -1.89
CA LEU A 54 8.34 5.26 -2.43
C LEU A 54 9.19 4.21 -1.71
N ASP A 55 10.47 4.51 -1.47
CA ASP A 55 11.36 3.62 -0.71
C ASP A 55 10.86 3.43 0.72
N THR A 56 10.46 4.53 1.40
CA THR A 56 9.88 4.48 2.75
C THR A 56 8.62 3.61 2.77
N TYR A 57 7.76 3.73 1.76
CA TYR A 57 6.55 2.90 1.65
C TYR A 57 6.89 1.42 1.47
N VAL A 58 7.83 1.08 0.59
CA VAL A 58 8.28 -0.31 0.39
C VAL A 58 8.88 -0.88 1.67
N GLU A 59 9.75 -0.14 2.35
CA GLU A 59 10.35 -0.59 3.61
C GLU A 59 9.29 -0.81 4.70
N THR A 60 8.36 0.14 4.86
CA THR A 60 7.28 0.06 5.85
C THR A 60 6.37 -1.14 5.61
N THR A 61 5.92 -1.33 4.37
CA THR A 61 5.01 -2.43 4.02
C THR A 61 5.69 -3.79 4.13
N MET A 62 6.97 -3.91 3.76
CA MET A 62 7.76 -5.13 4.00
C MET A 62 7.93 -5.43 5.49
N ALA A 63 8.24 -4.42 6.31
CA ALA A 63 8.35 -4.58 7.75
C ALA A 63 7.04 -5.05 8.38
N LEU A 64 5.90 -4.52 7.92
CA LEU A 64 4.57 -4.98 8.33
C LEU A 64 4.34 -6.45 7.97
N GLY A 65 4.72 -6.88 6.77
CA GLY A 65 4.64 -8.28 6.34
C GLY A 65 5.45 -9.21 7.24
N HIS A 66 6.72 -8.88 7.50
CA HIS A 66 7.58 -9.66 8.39
C HIS A 66 7.05 -9.72 9.83
N ALA A 67 6.58 -8.59 10.38
CA ALA A 67 6.00 -8.55 11.71
C ALA A 67 4.77 -9.45 11.83
N MET A 68 3.93 -9.49 10.78
CA MET A 68 2.75 -10.34 10.74
C MET A 68 3.09 -11.84 10.65
N ILE A 69 4.06 -12.21 9.83
CA ILE A 69 4.55 -13.61 9.76
C ILE A 69 5.05 -14.05 11.13
N ASN A 70 5.92 -13.26 11.77
CA ASN A 70 6.45 -13.56 13.10
C ASN A 70 5.33 -13.71 14.15
N HIS A 71 4.30 -12.87 14.08
CA HIS A 71 3.14 -12.96 14.98
C HIS A 71 2.41 -14.30 14.86
N VAL A 72 2.10 -14.72 13.62
CA VAL A 72 1.36 -15.96 13.36
C VAL A 72 2.23 -17.19 13.65
N ASP A 73 3.50 -17.19 13.23
CA ASP A 73 4.42 -18.29 13.52
C ASP A 73 4.60 -18.50 15.02
N THR A 74 4.72 -17.41 15.79
CA THR A 74 4.77 -17.47 17.25
C THR A 74 3.49 -18.06 17.83
N ALA A 75 2.32 -17.68 17.31
CA ALA A 75 1.06 -18.18 17.82
C ALA A 75 0.86 -19.67 17.51
N LEU A 76 1.21 -20.12 16.30
CA LEU A 76 1.18 -21.52 15.90
C LEU A 76 2.15 -22.37 16.72
N ALA A 77 3.36 -21.86 17.00
CA ALA A 77 4.33 -22.53 17.87
C ALA A 77 3.86 -22.68 19.33
N ASN A 78 2.84 -21.92 19.74
CA ASN A 78 2.18 -22.02 21.04
C ASN A 78 0.82 -22.74 20.96
N ASP A 79 0.61 -23.57 19.93
CA ASP A 79 -0.60 -24.36 19.70
C ASP A 79 -1.91 -23.55 19.64
N LYS A 80 -1.82 -22.25 19.28
CA LYS A 80 -3.01 -21.41 19.10
C LYS A 80 -3.63 -21.69 17.74
N SER A 81 -4.97 -21.79 17.72
CA SER A 81 -5.73 -21.75 16.47
C SER A 81 -5.69 -20.35 15.88
N ILE A 82 -5.39 -20.25 14.59
CA ILE A 82 -5.31 -19.00 13.84
C ILE A 82 -6.36 -19.01 12.73
N ASP A 83 -7.07 -17.90 12.60
CA ASP A 83 -7.90 -17.60 11.45
C ASP A 83 -7.06 -16.85 10.42
N PHE A 84 -6.61 -17.55 9.39
CA PHE A 84 -5.78 -16.97 8.34
C PHE A 84 -6.52 -15.92 7.50
N GLU A 85 -7.85 -15.98 7.40
CA GLU A 85 -8.62 -14.95 6.70
C GLU A 85 -8.61 -13.65 7.51
N ALA A 86 -8.80 -13.74 8.83
CA ALA A 86 -8.69 -12.59 9.71
C ALA A 86 -7.28 -11.98 9.70
N GLU A 87 -6.22 -12.78 9.68
CA GLU A 87 -4.84 -12.27 9.60
C GLU A 87 -4.55 -11.63 8.23
N ASN A 88 -5.01 -12.25 7.13
CA ASN A 88 -4.93 -11.64 5.79
C ASN A 88 -5.68 -10.30 5.72
N GLN A 89 -6.85 -10.20 6.35
CA GLN A 89 -7.61 -8.95 6.41
C GLN A 89 -6.85 -7.87 7.19
N LYS A 90 -6.27 -8.21 8.35
CA LYS A 90 -5.49 -7.26 9.16
C LYS A 90 -4.32 -6.65 8.40
N ILE A 91 -3.53 -7.45 7.66
CA ILE A 91 -2.45 -6.88 6.86
C ILE A 91 -2.98 -6.12 5.66
N SER A 92 -4.08 -6.56 5.04
CA SER A 92 -4.72 -5.81 3.96
C SER A 92 -5.11 -4.40 4.41
N ASP A 93 -5.73 -4.25 5.58
CA ASP A 93 -6.15 -2.95 6.12
C ASP A 93 -4.95 -2.04 6.39
N LYS A 94 -3.85 -2.60 6.91
CA LYS A 94 -2.61 -1.85 7.15
C LYS A 94 -1.96 -1.41 5.83
N ILE A 95 -1.87 -2.31 4.84
CA ILE A 95 -1.33 -1.96 3.53
C ILE A 95 -2.19 -0.90 2.85
N GLN A 96 -3.52 -1.00 2.93
CA GLN A 96 -4.43 0.02 2.42
C GLN A 96 -4.15 1.37 3.08
N SER A 97 -4.06 1.42 4.41
CA SER A 97 -3.72 2.64 5.14
C SER A 97 -2.38 3.26 4.71
N GLU A 98 -1.32 2.46 4.56
CA GLU A 98 -0.04 2.97 4.06
C GLU A 98 -0.10 3.41 2.58
N THR A 99 -0.89 2.72 1.75
CA THR A 99 -1.11 3.11 0.35
C THR A 99 -1.85 4.43 0.26
N ASP A 100 -2.88 4.63 1.08
CA ASP A 100 -3.68 5.85 1.13
C ASP A 100 -2.84 7.05 1.59
N LYS A 101 -1.97 6.85 2.60
CA LYS A 101 -1.01 7.87 3.04
C LYS A 101 -0.04 8.26 1.93
N LEU A 102 0.53 7.28 1.23
CA LEU A 102 1.43 7.55 0.12
C LEU A 102 0.71 8.29 -1.00
N LEU A 103 -0.48 7.82 -1.41
CA LEU A 103 -1.28 8.47 -2.45
C LEU A 103 -1.61 9.92 -2.10
N ALA A 104 -2.04 10.18 -0.86
CA ALA A 104 -2.32 11.54 -0.39
C ALA A 104 -1.08 12.44 -0.46
N LYS A 105 0.07 11.93 0.01
CA LYS A 105 1.33 12.67 0.02
C LYS A 105 1.84 12.99 -1.38
N VAL A 106 1.92 12.00 -2.26
CA VAL A 106 2.43 12.23 -3.63
C VAL A 106 1.50 13.13 -4.44
N LEU A 107 0.18 13.06 -4.20
CA LEU A 107 -0.78 13.96 -4.81
C LEU A 107 -0.56 15.41 -4.34
N ASP A 108 -0.38 15.64 -3.04
CA ASP A 108 -0.12 16.96 -2.47
C ASP A 108 1.19 17.54 -3.03
N ASP A 109 2.29 16.78 -2.93
CA ASP A 109 3.60 17.17 -3.42
C ASP A 109 3.57 17.47 -4.93
N ALA A 110 2.98 16.58 -5.75
CA ALA A 110 2.89 16.78 -7.19
C ALA A 110 2.02 17.98 -7.57
N SER A 111 0.92 18.23 -6.83
CA SER A 111 0.06 19.40 -7.07
C SER A 111 0.82 20.72 -6.86
N ASN A 112 1.71 20.77 -5.86
CA ASN A 112 2.58 21.91 -5.61
C ASN A 112 3.66 22.07 -6.68
N LEU A 113 4.02 21.02 -7.41
CA LEU A 113 5.02 21.04 -8.49
C LEU A 113 4.43 21.30 -9.89
N MET A 114 3.10 21.41 -10.02
CA MET A 114 2.44 21.63 -11.32
C MET A 114 2.92 22.92 -12.00
N THR A 115 2.98 22.90 -13.34
CA THR A 115 3.42 24.04 -14.14
C THR A 115 2.39 25.18 -14.18
N ASP A 116 1.11 24.86 -14.04
CA ASP A 116 0.00 25.83 -13.93
C ASP A 116 -0.16 26.34 -12.49
N ARG A 117 0.95 26.72 -11.86
CA ARG A 117 0.98 27.26 -10.49
C ARG A 117 1.39 28.73 -10.50
N PHE A 118 0.72 29.53 -9.67
CA PHE A 118 1.16 30.88 -9.32
C PHE A 118 1.38 30.94 -7.81
N SER A 119 2.63 31.18 -7.41
CA SER A 119 3.02 31.29 -6.00
C SER A 119 3.39 32.73 -5.68
N MET A 120 2.63 33.40 -4.81
CA MET A 120 3.12 34.63 -4.18
C MET A 120 3.91 34.25 -2.94
N SER A 121 5.19 34.64 -2.92
CA SER A 121 6.00 34.59 -1.71
C SER A 121 5.67 35.84 -0.90
N ASP A 122 5.21 35.68 0.34
CA ASP A 122 5.15 36.77 1.33
C ASP A 122 6.53 37.03 1.95
#